data_AF-A0A6V7K5S8-F1
#
_entry.id   AF-A0A6V7K5S8-F1
#
_cell.length_a   1.000
_cell.length_b   1.000
_cell.length_c   1.000
_cell.angle_alpha   90.00
_cell.angle_beta   90.00
_cell.angle_gamma   90.00
#
_symmetry.space_group_name_H-M   'P 1'
#
loop_
_entity.id
_entity.type
_entity.pdbx_description
1 polymer ?
#
loop_
_entity_poly.entity_id
_entity_poly.type
_entity_poly.pdbx_seq_one_letter_code
_entity_poly.pdbx_strand_id
1 'polypeptide(L)'
;VKVKNKLDETSLCELCVKKRCKTMRFKIGLEKDHKDVLEVIKITKDLNDDCYIVGAESLRTWRKLAMGRVEDEVDNNHDPESDSTKLTNDNHQEEAEDESEPIIFNEDLLCEHKNLRTPDASRKIIPGAAWRILKKYFPKSNEYPADTLSCDICEERIKNAQKAKADDKIKGKHQKDELCELYHGKNRNEIMKMKSTGIVFYIVEKGFIDSWKSFIR
;
A
#
# COMPACT_ATOMS: atom_id res chain seq x y z
N VAL A 1 -3.40 -67.18 5.03
CA VAL A 1 -3.07 -66.07 4.11
C VAL A 1 -3.08 -64.78 4.91
N LYS A 2 -1.91 -64.15 5.13
CA LYS A 2 -1.80 -62.89 5.90
C LYS A 2 -1.87 -61.75 4.89
N VAL A 3 -3.02 -61.10 4.79
CA VAL A 3 -3.21 -59.95 3.89
C VAL A 3 -2.42 -58.79 4.50
N LYS A 4 -1.25 -58.48 3.93
CA LYS A 4 -0.57 -57.21 4.20
C LYS A 4 -1.35 -56.14 3.46
N ASN A 5 -2.16 -55.37 4.18
CA ASN A 5 -2.75 -54.14 3.64
C ASN A 5 -1.59 -53.19 3.33
N LYS A 6 -1.27 -53.05 2.03
CA LYS A 6 -0.30 -52.08 1.55
C LYS A 6 -1.04 -50.74 1.49
N LEU A 7 -0.73 -49.86 2.44
CA LEU A 7 -1.16 -48.46 2.38
C LEU A 7 -0.62 -47.88 1.06
N ASP A 8 -1.51 -47.30 0.27
CA ASP A 8 -1.19 -46.65 -1.00
C ASP A 8 -0.91 -45.15 -0.78
N GLU A 9 -0.51 -44.43 -1.83
CA GLU A 9 -0.20 -42.99 -1.77
C GLU A 9 -1.41 -42.11 -1.38
N THR A 10 -2.62 -42.69 -1.32
CA THR A 10 -3.84 -42.00 -0.88
C THR A 10 -4.18 -42.25 0.59
N SER A 11 -3.46 -43.14 1.26
CA SER A 11 -3.67 -43.50 2.65
C SER A 11 -3.15 -42.42 3.61
N LEU A 12 -4.06 -41.67 4.21
CA LEU A 12 -3.73 -40.64 5.21
C LEU A 12 -3.76 -41.22 6.63
N CYS A 13 -2.77 -40.88 7.46
CA CYS A 13 -2.85 -41.17 8.90
C CYS A 13 -3.89 -40.28 9.59
N GLU A 14 -4.28 -40.62 10.82
CA GLU A 14 -5.26 -39.86 11.60
C GLU A 14 -4.91 -38.37 11.71
N LEU A 15 -3.63 -38.03 11.90
CA LEU A 15 -3.16 -36.64 11.96
C LEU A 15 -3.36 -35.92 10.62
N CYS A 16 -2.99 -36.56 9.50
CA CYS A 16 -3.18 -35.98 8.17
C CYS A 16 -4.67 -35.77 7.83
N VAL A 17 -5.53 -36.70 8.23
CA VAL A 17 -6.99 -36.53 8.09
C VAL A 17 -7.49 -35.37 8.94
N LYS A 18 -7.09 -35.27 10.22
CA LYS A 18 -7.47 -34.16 11.10
C LYS A 18 -7.01 -32.81 10.56
N LYS A 19 -5.76 -32.71 10.09
CA LYS A 19 -5.19 -31.51 9.45
C LYS A 19 -6.00 -31.12 8.22
N ARG A 20 -6.22 -32.05 7.29
CA ARG A 20 -7.02 -31.81 6.07
C ARG A 20 -8.45 -31.38 6.38
N CYS A 21 -9.11 -32.03 7.36
CA CYS A 21 -10.44 -31.63 7.80
C CYS A 21 -10.46 -30.24 8.46
N LYS A 22 -9.45 -29.88 9.26
CA LYS A 22 -9.31 -28.53 9.85
C LYS A 22 -9.22 -27.48 8.74
N THR A 23 -8.31 -27.65 7.78
CA THR A 23 -8.12 -26.75 6.64
C THR A 23 -9.40 -26.63 5.79
N MET A 24 -10.06 -27.74 5.48
CA MET A 24 -11.30 -27.73 4.70
C MET A 24 -12.43 -26.96 5.41
N ARG A 25 -12.63 -27.21 6.72
CA ARG A 25 -13.64 -26.48 7.50
C ARG A 25 -13.32 -24.99 7.59
N PHE A 26 -12.03 -24.64 7.76
CA PHE A 26 -11.59 -23.26 7.77
C PHE A 26 -11.88 -22.55 6.44
N LYS A 27 -11.54 -23.17 5.30
CA LYS A 27 -11.79 -22.62 3.96
C LYS A 27 -13.28 -22.36 3.71
N ILE A 28 -14.15 -23.28 4.14
CA ILE A 28 -15.61 -23.11 4.04
C ILE A 28 -16.07 -21.91 4.89
N GLY A 29 -15.59 -21.81 6.14
CA GLY A 29 -15.91 -20.68 7.01
C GLY A 29 -15.42 -19.35 6.45
N LEU A 30 -14.19 -19.32 5.92
CA LEU A 30 -13.58 -18.15 5.31
C LEU A 30 -14.38 -17.63 4.11
N GLU A 31 -14.84 -18.51 3.22
CA GLU A 31 -15.66 -18.11 2.07
C GLU A 31 -17.03 -17.58 2.46
N LYS A 32 -17.62 -18.09 3.56
CA LYS A 32 -18.84 -17.54 4.12
C LYS A 32 -18.59 -16.13 4.67
N ASP A 33 -17.62 -16.00 5.58
CA ASP A 33 -17.28 -14.72 6.22
C ASP A 33 -16.87 -13.67 5.17
N HIS A 34 -16.28 -14.07 4.04
CA HIS A 34 -15.99 -13.17 2.92
C HIS A 34 -17.22 -12.60 2.23
N LYS A 35 -18.23 -13.43 1.99
CA LYS A 35 -19.51 -12.94 1.45
C LYS A 35 -20.17 -11.99 2.44
N ASP A 36 -20.19 -12.36 3.72
CA ASP A 36 -20.78 -11.56 4.80
C ASP A 36 -20.07 -10.20 4.93
N VAL A 37 -18.74 -10.14 4.87
CA VAL A 37 -17.97 -8.88 4.89
C VAL A 37 -18.34 -7.98 3.71
N LEU A 38 -18.36 -8.51 2.49
CA LEU A 38 -18.71 -7.74 1.30
C LEU A 38 -20.16 -7.23 1.35
N GLU A 39 -21.08 -8.06 1.85
CA GLU A 39 -22.48 -7.71 2.02
C GLU A 39 -22.66 -6.61 3.06
N VAL A 40 -22.04 -6.74 4.24
CA VAL A 40 -22.09 -5.73 5.30
C VAL A 40 -21.55 -4.38 4.82
N ILE A 41 -20.40 -4.38 4.14
CA ILE A 41 -19.80 -3.16 3.58
C ILE A 41 -20.73 -2.53 2.53
N LYS A 42 -21.40 -3.35 1.71
CA LYS A 42 -22.30 -2.86 0.65
C LYS A 42 -23.62 -2.31 1.19
N ILE A 43 -24.21 -2.96 2.20
CA ILE A 43 -25.52 -2.60 2.74
C ILE A 43 -25.43 -1.38 3.65
N THR A 44 -24.34 -1.24 4.38
CA THR A 44 -24.16 -0.12 5.31
C THR A 44 -23.88 1.16 4.54
N LYS A 45 -24.93 1.97 4.36
CA LYS A 45 -24.85 3.26 3.66
C LYS A 45 -24.49 4.41 4.59
N ASP A 46 -24.87 4.31 5.86
CA ASP A 46 -24.61 5.32 6.88
C ASP A 46 -23.49 4.81 7.79
N LEU A 47 -22.34 5.46 7.67
CA LEU A 47 -21.21 5.26 8.58
C LEU A 47 -21.57 5.94 9.91
N ASN A 48 -22.05 5.14 10.86
CA ASN A 48 -22.28 5.52 12.24
C ASN A 48 -20.98 5.45 13.06
N ASP A 49 -21.01 5.85 14.33
CA ASP A 49 -19.83 5.94 15.21
C ASP A 49 -19.06 4.61 15.39
N ASP A 50 -19.62 3.48 14.97
CA ASP A 50 -18.97 2.15 14.96
C ASP A 50 -18.36 1.86 13.57
N CYS A 51 -17.37 2.66 13.15
CA CYS A 51 -16.65 2.46 11.88
C CYS A 51 -15.13 2.43 12.09
N TYR A 52 -14.45 1.65 11.25
CA TYR A 52 -13.01 1.40 11.35
C TYR A 52 -12.30 1.63 10.02
N ILE A 53 -11.09 2.16 10.11
CA ILE A 53 -10.14 2.30 9.01
C ILE A 53 -9.42 0.96 8.81
N VAL A 54 -9.46 0.45 7.58
CA VAL A 54 -8.71 -0.73 7.15
C VAL A 54 -7.92 -0.43 5.90
N GLY A 55 -6.78 -1.11 5.76
CA GLY A 55 -5.95 -1.04 4.57
C GLY A 55 -6.67 -1.59 3.34
N ALA A 56 -6.62 -0.89 2.22
CA ALA A 56 -7.27 -1.31 0.98
C ALA A 56 -6.63 -2.57 0.40
N GLU A 57 -5.32 -2.72 0.56
CA GLU A 57 -4.61 -3.94 0.17
C GLU A 57 -4.87 -5.05 1.18
N SER A 58 -4.77 -4.75 2.47
CA SER A 58 -5.13 -5.69 3.54
C SER A 58 -6.54 -6.24 3.33
N LEU A 59 -7.56 -5.41 3.09
CA LEU A 59 -8.93 -5.83 2.83
C LEU A 59 -9.10 -6.60 1.51
N ARG A 60 -8.21 -6.43 0.54
CA ARG A 60 -8.25 -7.19 -0.72
C ARG A 60 -7.66 -8.58 -0.53
N THR A 61 -6.56 -8.69 0.21
CA THR A 61 -5.75 -9.91 0.33
C THR A 61 -5.99 -10.69 1.63
N TRP A 62 -6.86 -10.20 2.52
CA TRP A 62 -7.08 -10.80 3.85
C TRP A 62 -7.42 -12.30 3.83
N ARG A 63 -8.11 -12.81 2.80
CA ARG A 63 -8.36 -14.25 2.67
C ARG A 63 -7.06 -15.04 2.52
N LYS A 64 -6.13 -14.55 1.68
CA LYS A 64 -4.79 -15.12 1.50
C LYS A 64 -4.02 -15.07 2.82
N LEU A 65 -4.04 -13.92 3.51
CA LEU A 65 -3.39 -13.74 4.81
C LEU A 65 -3.98 -14.67 5.90
N ALA A 66 -5.29 -14.89 5.89
CA ALA A 66 -5.97 -15.77 6.82
C ALA A 66 -5.66 -17.26 6.54
N MET A 67 -5.57 -17.66 5.28
CA MET A 67 -5.19 -19.02 4.86
C MET A 67 -3.75 -19.35 5.25
N GLY A 68 -2.78 -18.47 4.96
CA GLY A 68 -1.37 -18.72 5.27
C GLY A 68 -1.13 -19.01 6.76
N ARG A 69 -1.86 -18.33 7.66
CA ARG A 69 -1.77 -18.61 9.10
C ARG A 69 -2.23 -20.01 9.50
N VAL A 70 -3.22 -20.58 8.82
CA VAL A 70 -3.69 -21.93 9.11
C VAL A 70 -2.69 -22.97 8.60
N GLU A 71 -2.02 -22.69 7.48
CA GLU A 71 -0.94 -23.51 6.94
C GLU A 71 0.26 -23.50 7.90
N ASP A 72 0.68 -22.31 8.36
CA ASP A 72 1.75 -22.15 9.36
C ASP A 72 1.45 -22.88 10.68
N GLU A 73 0.21 -22.82 11.19
CA GLU A 73 -0.20 -23.57 12.38
C GLU A 73 -0.20 -25.09 12.16
N VAL A 74 -0.46 -25.54 10.95
CA VAL A 74 -0.52 -26.96 10.61
C VAL A 74 0.89 -27.55 10.45
N ASP A 75 1.85 -26.76 10.01
CA ASP A 75 3.25 -27.15 9.83
C ASP A 75 4.08 -27.05 11.13
N ASN A 76 3.85 -26.03 11.97
CA ASN A 76 4.58 -25.86 13.23
C ASN A 76 4.22 -26.88 14.33
N ASN A 77 3.19 -27.73 14.11
CA ASN A 77 2.86 -28.85 15.00
C ASN A 77 3.63 -30.14 14.65
N HIS A 78 4.74 -30.04 13.92
CA HIS A 78 5.66 -31.16 13.68
C HIS A 78 6.71 -31.21 14.80
N ASP A 79 6.77 -32.34 15.52
CA ASP A 79 7.89 -32.68 16.41
C ASP A 79 9.23 -32.48 15.67
N PRO A 80 10.31 -32.00 16.34
CA PRO A 80 11.61 -31.79 15.71
C PRO A 80 12.35 -33.12 15.58
N GLU A 81 11.78 -34.07 14.85
CA GLU A 81 12.44 -35.32 14.51
C GLU A 81 11.78 -35.93 13.26
N SER A 82 12.08 -35.37 12.09
CA SER A 82 12.36 -36.19 10.90
C SER A 82 12.79 -35.31 9.73
N ASP A 83 13.97 -35.68 9.26
CA ASP A 83 14.68 -35.32 8.04
C ASP A 83 13.82 -35.02 6.81
N SER A 84 14.18 -33.90 6.18
CA SER A 84 14.14 -33.54 4.76
C SER A 84 13.43 -34.52 3.81
N THR A 85 12.30 -34.09 3.23
CA THR A 85 12.00 -34.34 1.81
C THR A 85 10.90 -33.37 1.34
N LYS A 86 11.31 -32.28 0.70
CA LYS A 86 10.41 -31.47 -0.14
C LYS A 86 10.04 -32.32 -1.36
N LEU A 87 8.76 -32.65 -1.50
CA LEU A 87 8.18 -33.14 -2.74
C LEU A 87 6.96 -32.27 -3.06
N THR A 88 7.20 -31.31 -3.95
CA THR A 88 6.19 -30.51 -4.63
C THR A 88 5.45 -31.38 -5.64
N ASN A 89 4.12 -31.33 -5.66
CA ASN A 89 3.36 -31.79 -6.81
C ASN A 89 2.14 -30.88 -7.04
N ASP A 90 2.07 -30.39 -8.28
CA ASP A 90 1.20 -29.36 -8.83
C ASP A 90 -0.30 -29.70 -8.82
N ASN A 91 -1.14 -28.68 -8.57
CA ASN A 91 -2.10 -28.25 -9.58
C ASN A 91 -2.83 -26.93 -9.22
N HIS A 92 -2.83 -26.02 -10.19
CA HIS A 92 -3.69 -24.86 -10.43
C HIS A 92 -3.29 -23.46 -9.95
N GLN A 93 -2.82 -22.73 -10.98
CA GLN A 93 -3.07 -21.34 -11.33
C GLN A 93 -1.98 -20.33 -10.94
N GLU A 94 -1.15 -20.04 -11.94
CA GLU A 94 -0.16 -18.97 -12.00
C GLU A 94 -0.79 -17.62 -11.61
N GLU A 95 -0.69 -17.27 -10.34
CA GLU A 95 -0.59 -15.89 -9.89
C GLU A 95 0.82 -15.76 -9.33
N ALA A 96 1.66 -14.94 -9.97
CA ALA A 96 3.05 -14.73 -9.62
C ALA A 96 3.26 -14.79 -8.09
N GLU A 97 3.95 -15.84 -7.64
CA GLU A 97 4.36 -16.01 -6.25
C GLU A 97 5.42 -14.94 -5.97
N ASP A 98 4.94 -13.76 -5.57
CA ASP A 98 5.75 -12.84 -4.80
C ASP A 98 5.98 -13.54 -3.46
N GLU A 99 7.19 -14.10 -3.27
CA GLU A 99 7.75 -14.56 -1.99
C GLU A 99 7.93 -13.37 -1.02
N SER A 100 6.99 -12.44 -0.99
CA SER A 100 6.93 -11.35 -0.04
C SER A 100 6.59 -11.92 1.33
N GLU A 101 7.35 -11.52 2.36
CA GLU A 101 7.04 -11.79 3.76
C GLU A 101 5.54 -11.60 4.05
N PRO A 102 4.92 -12.45 4.90
CA PRO A 102 3.49 -12.38 5.15
C PRO A 102 3.12 -11.01 5.72
N ILE A 103 2.50 -10.17 4.88
CA ILE A 103 2.07 -8.83 5.23
C ILE A 103 1.19 -8.92 6.48
N ILE A 104 1.55 -8.18 7.53
CA ILE A 104 0.72 -8.10 8.72
C ILE A 104 -0.49 -7.23 8.37
N PHE A 105 -1.69 -7.74 8.66
CA PHE A 105 -2.94 -7.03 8.37
C PHE A 105 -2.93 -5.60 8.96
N ASN A 106 -3.27 -4.62 8.11
CA ASN A 106 -3.25 -3.16 8.33
C ASN A 106 -1.86 -2.48 8.32
N GLU A 107 -0.75 -3.16 7.99
CA GLU A 107 0.54 -2.47 7.85
C GLU A 107 0.63 -1.55 6.63
N ASP A 108 -0.16 -1.81 5.60
CA ASP A 108 -0.29 -0.95 4.42
C ASP A 108 -0.82 0.46 4.76
N LEU A 109 -1.45 0.63 5.92
CA LEU A 109 -1.89 1.94 6.43
C LEU A 109 -0.77 2.78 7.04
N LEU A 110 0.37 2.18 7.36
CA LEU A 110 1.40 2.81 8.20
C LEU A 110 2.49 3.47 7.36
N CYS A 111 2.85 4.69 7.74
CA CYS A 111 4.02 5.35 7.20
C CYS A 111 5.29 4.84 7.91
N GLU A 112 6.46 5.35 7.50
CA GLU A 112 7.74 5.06 8.15
C GLU A 112 7.76 5.39 9.65
N HIS A 113 6.93 6.34 10.11
CA HIS A 113 6.78 6.71 11.52
C HIS A 113 5.81 5.82 12.29
N LYS A 114 5.33 4.71 11.71
CA LYS A 114 4.38 3.76 12.31
C LYS A 114 3.04 4.37 12.72
N ASN A 115 2.65 5.46 12.05
CA ASN A 115 1.37 6.14 12.21
C ASN A 115 0.55 6.09 10.90
N LEU A 116 -0.73 6.39 10.96
CA LEU A 116 -1.61 6.32 9.79
C LEU A 116 -1.20 7.32 8.68
N ARG A 117 -1.15 6.84 7.45
CA ARG A 117 -0.54 7.47 6.25
C ARG A 117 -1.03 8.79 5.66
N THR A 118 -1.71 9.72 6.30
CA THR A 118 -2.58 10.70 5.58
C THR A 118 -3.66 10.01 4.70
N PRO A 119 -4.87 10.58 4.58
CA PRO A 119 -5.94 9.90 3.85
C PRO A 119 -5.65 9.87 2.35
N ASP A 120 -5.58 8.67 1.77
CA ASP A 120 -5.45 8.44 0.33
C ASP A 120 -6.26 7.19 -0.11
N ALA A 121 -6.05 6.72 -1.34
CA ALA A 121 -6.73 5.54 -1.88
C ALA A 121 -6.38 4.22 -1.15
N SER A 122 -5.35 4.20 -0.29
CA SER A 122 -4.99 3.02 0.52
C SER A 122 -5.90 2.84 1.73
N ARG A 123 -6.74 3.83 2.08
CA ARG A 123 -7.66 3.75 3.22
C ARG A 123 -9.07 3.40 2.79
N LYS A 124 -9.68 2.46 3.51
CA LYS A 124 -11.11 2.19 3.44
C LYS A 124 -11.72 2.31 4.83
N ILE A 125 -12.92 2.89 4.90
CA ILE A 125 -13.74 2.86 6.11
C ILE A 125 -14.72 1.72 5.95
N ILE A 126 -14.79 0.83 6.94
CA ILE A 126 -15.74 -0.27 6.99
C ILE A 126 -16.59 -0.19 8.26
N PRO A 127 -17.83 -0.70 8.22
CA PRO A 127 -18.67 -0.81 9.42
C PRO A 127 -18.03 -1.75 10.46
N GLY A 128 -18.28 -1.49 11.74
CA GLY A 128 -17.80 -2.31 12.86
C GLY A 128 -18.26 -3.76 12.78
N ALA A 129 -19.38 -4.03 12.11
CA ALA A 129 -19.84 -5.40 11.83
C ALA A 129 -18.89 -6.16 10.90
N ALA A 130 -18.39 -5.52 9.84
CA ALA A 130 -17.39 -6.12 8.96
C ALA A 130 -16.05 -6.26 9.69
N TRP A 131 -15.68 -5.25 10.50
CA TRP A 131 -14.46 -5.29 11.29
C TRP A 131 -14.43 -6.46 12.28
N ARG A 132 -15.53 -6.71 13.00
CA ARG A 132 -15.65 -7.85 13.92
C ARG A 132 -15.45 -9.20 13.23
N ILE A 133 -15.81 -9.33 11.96
CA ILE A 133 -15.53 -10.55 11.19
C ILE A 133 -14.03 -10.67 10.93
N LEU A 134 -13.40 -9.62 10.40
CA LEU A 134 -11.96 -9.60 10.11
C LEU A 134 -11.12 -9.84 11.37
N LYS A 135 -11.51 -9.28 12.51
CA LYS A 135 -10.80 -9.42 13.79
C LYS A 135 -10.71 -10.87 14.27
N LYS A 136 -11.65 -11.76 13.90
CA LYS A 136 -11.55 -13.21 14.19
C LYS A 136 -10.28 -13.82 13.59
N TYR A 137 -9.88 -13.36 12.41
CA TYR A 137 -8.71 -13.85 11.68
C TYR A 137 -7.42 -13.09 12.04
N PHE A 138 -7.55 -11.85 12.51
CA PHE A 138 -6.44 -10.97 12.86
C PHE A 138 -6.55 -10.41 14.29
N PRO A 139 -6.58 -11.27 15.33
CA PRO A 139 -6.84 -10.83 16.71
C PRO A 139 -5.74 -9.88 17.24
N LYS A 140 -4.51 -10.00 16.73
CA LYS A 140 -3.36 -9.17 17.12
C LYS A 140 -3.21 -7.90 16.26
N SER A 141 -4.02 -7.71 15.22
CA SER A 141 -3.92 -6.52 14.38
C SER A 141 -4.44 -5.28 15.11
N ASN A 142 -3.78 -4.15 14.90
CA ASN A 142 -4.22 -2.87 15.43
C ASN A 142 -5.57 -2.46 14.83
N GLU A 143 -6.38 -1.81 15.66
CA GLU A 143 -7.68 -1.28 15.26
C GLU A 143 -7.58 0.24 15.18
N TYR A 144 -8.21 0.80 14.16
CA TYR A 144 -8.20 2.24 13.91
C TYR A 144 -9.64 2.70 13.75
N PRO A 145 -10.26 3.29 14.78
CA PRO A 145 -11.55 3.96 14.63
C PRO A 145 -11.55 5.00 13.50
N ALA A 146 -12.73 5.30 12.93
CA ALA A 146 -12.85 6.20 11.77
C ALA A 146 -12.30 7.62 12.00
N ASP A 147 -12.25 8.08 13.25
CA ASP A 147 -11.71 9.37 13.68
C ASP A 147 -10.20 9.34 14.00
N THR A 148 -9.53 8.19 13.82
CA THR A 148 -8.09 8.09 14.07
C THR A 148 -7.31 9.05 13.18
N LEU A 149 -6.51 9.91 13.81
CA LEU A 149 -5.72 10.93 13.14
C LEU A 149 -4.61 10.33 12.29
N SER A 150 -4.21 11.08 11.27
CA SER A 150 -3.05 10.74 10.44
C SER A 150 -1.75 11.17 11.11
N CYS A 151 -0.62 10.70 10.57
CA CYS A 151 0.70 11.06 11.04
C CYS A 151 0.97 12.56 10.87
N ASP A 152 1.10 13.26 11.99
CA ASP A 152 1.39 14.71 12.02
C ASP A 152 2.65 15.10 11.24
N ILE A 153 3.71 14.29 11.33
CA ILE A 153 4.97 14.53 10.62
C ILE A 153 4.75 14.50 9.11
N CYS A 154 4.00 13.50 8.61
CA CYS A 154 3.68 13.40 7.19
C CYS A 154 2.75 14.52 6.74
N GLU A 155 1.75 14.86 7.56
CA GLU A 155 0.86 15.99 7.28
C GLU A 155 1.62 17.31 7.16
N GLU A 156 2.54 17.58 8.09
CA GLU A 156 3.35 18.78 8.08
C GLU A 156 4.25 18.84 6.84
N ARG A 157 4.89 17.71 6.48
CA ARG A 157 5.69 17.62 5.23
C ARG A 157 4.86 17.97 4.00
N ILE A 158 3.62 17.46 3.91
CA ILE A 158 2.70 17.77 2.80
C ILE A 158 2.31 19.26 2.81
N LYS A 159 1.94 19.80 3.98
CA LYS A 159 1.58 21.22 4.14
C LYS A 159 2.74 22.14 3.73
N ASN A 160 3.96 21.82 4.15
CA ASN A 160 5.17 22.57 3.79
C ASN A 160 5.48 22.49 2.29
N ALA A 161 5.34 21.32 1.67
CA ALA A 161 5.53 21.16 0.23
C ALA A 161 4.48 21.95 -0.58
N GLN A 162 3.22 21.94 -0.15
CA GLN A 162 2.15 22.74 -0.77
C GLN A 162 2.40 24.24 -0.65
N LYS A 163 2.84 24.69 0.54
CA LYS A 163 3.20 26.08 0.78
C LYS A 163 4.36 26.53 -0.11
N ALA A 164 5.44 25.75 -0.16
CA ALA A 164 6.59 26.04 -1.02
C ALA A 164 6.16 26.14 -2.50
N LYS A 165 5.32 25.22 -2.98
CA LYS A 165 4.78 25.26 -4.35
C LYS A 165 3.92 26.49 -4.62
N ALA A 166 3.13 26.94 -3.64
CA ALA A 166 2.33 28.15 -3.76
C ALA A 166 3.21 29.41 -3.80
N ASP A 167 4.21 29.48 -2.93
CA ASP A 167 5.18 30.59 -2.87
C ASP A 167 5.98 30.68 -4.18
N ASP A 168 6.42 29.54 -4.72
CA ASP A 168 7.12 29.47 -6.00
C ASP A 168 6.24 29.92 -7.17
N LYS A 169 4.95 29.57 -7.17
CA LYS A 169 3.99 30.07 -8.17
C LYS A 169 3.83 31.58 -8.12
N ILE A 170 3.78 32.17 -6.92
CA ILE A 170 3.70 33.63 -6.73
C ILE A 170 4.98 34.30 -7.23
N LYS A 171 6.16 33.80 -6.80
CA LYS A 171 7.46 34.31 -7.25
C LYS A 171 7.63 34.20 -8.76
N GLY A 172 7.25 33.06 -9.35
CA GLY A 172 7.34 32.83 -10.78
C GLY A 172 6.47 33.80 -11.57
N LYS A 173 5.23 34.04 -11.12
CA LYS A 173 4.36 35.05 -11.71
C LYS A 173 4.98 36.45 -11.63
N HIS A 174 5.45 36.86 -10.45
CA HIS A 174 6.06 38.18 -10.25
C HIS A 174 7.26 38.39 -11.18
N GLN A 175 8.17 37.42 -11.26
CA GLN A 175 9.34 37.49 -12.15
C GLN A 175 8.95 37.53 -13.62
N LYS A 176 7.92 36.77 -14.04
CA LYS A 176 7.42 36.81 -15.42
C LYS A 176 6.84 38.17 -15.78
N ASP A 177 6.13 38.80 -14.85
CA ASP A 177 5.54 40.13 -15.04
C ASP A 177 6.63 41.20 -15.15
N GLU A 178 7.66 41.17 -14.28
CA GLU A 178 8.79 42.12 -14.31
C GLU A 178 9.75 41.90 -15.50
N LEU A 179 10.01 40.65 -15.86
CA LEU A 179 11.00 40.26 -16.87
C LEU A 179 10.34 39.71 -18.15
N CYS A 180 9.19 40.27 -18.50
CA CYS A 180 8.38 39.82 -19.64
C CYS A 180 9.16 39.88 -20.97
N GLU A 181 9.98 40.91 -21.19
CA GLU A 181 10.79 41.02 -22.42
C GLU A 181 11.88 39.95 -22.49
N LEU A 182 12.56 39.69 -21.36
CA LEU A 182 13.56 38.63 -21.24
C LEU A 182 12.93 37.24 -21.46
N TYR A 183 11.74 37.01 -20.90
CA TYR A 183 10.98 35.77 -21.10
C TYR A 183 10.67 35.53 -22.58
N HIS A 184 10.14 36.54 -23.28
CA HIS A 184 9.82 36.46 -24.71
C HIS A 184 11.03 36.62 -25.64
N GLY A 185 12.23 36.91 -25.12
CA GLY A 185 13.42 37.17 -25.92
C GLY A 185 13.34 38.43 -26.78
N LYS A 186 12.55 39.42 -26.35
CA LYS A 186 12.41 40.73 -27.01
C LYS A 186 13.55 41.66 -26.58
N ASN A 187 13.80 42.71 -27.37
CA ASN A 187 14.77 43.78 -27.07
C ASN A 187 16.21 43.30 -26.77
N ARG A 188 16.65 42.20 -27.39
CA ARG A 188 18.01 41.69 -27.23
C ARG A 188 19.00 42.65 -27.92
N ASN A 189 19.81 43.36 -27.13
CA ASN A 189 20.87 44.22 -27.65
C ASN A 189 21.87 43.40 -28.46
N GLU A 190 22.11 43.81 -29.71
CA GLU A 190 23.23 43.30 -30.48
C GLU A 190 24.49 44.07 -30.06
N ILE A 191 25.26 43.48 -29.13
CA ILE A 191 26.49 44.07 -28.59
C ILE A 191 27.43 44.52 -29.72
N MET A 192 27.48 43.75 -30.82
CA MET A 192 28.28 44.06 -32.01
C MET A 192 27.87 45.35 -32.74
N LYS A 193 26.63 45.83 -32.57
CA LYS A 193 26.11 47.05 -33.22
C LYS A 193 26.27 48.31 -32.37
N MET A 194 26.67 48.19 -31.09
CA MET A 194 26.84 49.35 -30.21
C MET A 194 28.20 50.01 -30.37
N LYS A 195 28.21 51.30 -30.73
CA LYS A 195 29.42 52.14 -30.88
C LYS A 195 29.86 52.81 -29.57
N SER A 196 29.07 52.69 -28.51
CA SER A 196 29.26 53.42 -27.25
C SER A 196 30.29 52.74 -26.35
N THR A 197 31.42 53.39 -26.13
CA THR A 197 32.44 52.97 -25.16
C THR A 197 32.03 53.43 -23.76
N GLY A 198 31.59 52.51 -22.90
CA GLY A 198 31.22 52.81 -21.50
C GLY A 198 30.03 52.04 -20.93
N ILE A 199 29.33 51.24 -21.75
CA ILE A 199 28.20 50.41 -21.28
C ILE A 199 28.75 49.10 -20.71
N VAL A 200 28.39 48.78 -19.46
CA VAL A 200 28.74 47.51 -18.82
C VAL A 200 27.65 46.48 -19.11
N PHE A 201 28.05 45.32 -19.62
CA PHE A 201 27.16 44.18 -19.83
C PHE A 201 27.44 43.08 -18.83
N TYR A 202 26.37 42.43 -18.37
CA TYR A 202 26.46 41.22 -17.56
C TYR A 202 26.13 40.02 -18.45
N ILE A 203 26.96 38.99 -18.36
CA ILE A 203 26.76 37.73 -19.07
C ILE A 203 25.97 36.81 -18.14
N VAL A 204 24.90 36.22 -18.68
CA VAL A 204 24.12 35.18 -17.99
C VAL A 204 24.19 33.91 -18.82
N GLU A 205 24.41 32.79 -18.15
CA GLU A 205 24.47 31.48 -18.80
C GLU A 205 23.12 31.12 -19.43
N LYS A 206 23.15 30.54 -20.64
CA LYS A 206 21.94 30.11 -21.34
C LYS A 206 21.14 29.06 -20.54
N GLY A 207 21.83 28.09 -19.92
CA GLY A 207 21.18 27.03 -19.13
C GLY A 207 20.40 27.57 -17.92
N PHE A 208 20.90 28.65 -17.31
CA PHE A 208 20.18 29.37 -16.25
C PHE A 208 18.89 29.99 -16.79
N ILE A 209 18.94 30.69 -17.94
CA ILE A 209 17.75 31.30 -18.55
C ILE A 209 16.71 30.25 -18.92
N ASP A 210 17.13 29.11 -19.47
CA ASP A 210 16.22 28.02 -19.84
C ASP A 210 15.55 27.42 -18.59
N SER A 211 16.31 27.22 -17.51
CA SER A 211 15.79 26.76 -16.21
C SER A 211 14.83 27.77 -15.58
N TRP A 212 15.17 29.06 -15.62
CA TRP A 212 14.32 30.14 -15.15
C TRP A 212 13.00 30.20 -15.92
N LYS A 213 13.04 30.11 -17.26
CA LYS A 213 11.83 30.06 -18.11
C LYS A 213 10.95 28.84 -17.80
N SER A 214 11.55 27.73 -17.38
CA SER A 214 10.80 26.55 -16.91
C SER A 214 10.16 26.79 -15.55
N PHE A 215 10.86 27.47 -14.63
CA PHE A 215 10.37 27.79 -13.29
C PHE A 215 9.17 28.76 -13.31
N ILE A 216 9.20 29.79 -14.17
CA ILE A 216 8.13 30.81 -14.22
C ILE A 216 6.96 30.45 -15.15
N ARG A 217 6.96 29.26 -15.74
CA ARG A 217 5.89 28.79 -16.64
C ARG A 217 4.70 28.28 -15.85
#